data_AF-A0A8T5MQM6-F1
#
_entry.id   AF-A0A8T5MQM6-F1
#
_cell.length_a   1.000
_cell.length_b   1.000
_cell.length_c   1.000
_cell.angle_alpha   90.00
_cell.angle_beta   90.00
_cell.angle_gamma   90.00
#
_symmetry.space_group_name_H-M   'P 1'
#
loop_
_entity.id
_entity.type
_entity.pdbx_description
1 polymer ?
#
loop_
_entity_poly.entity_id
_entity_poly.type
_entity_poly.pdbx_seq_one_letter_code
_entity_poly.pdbx_strand_id
1 'polypeptide(L)'
;MNSGKTVYLVGAFTNPDWREEFIRRFPKIKWIDPKDNPQSSMAKAVFTDLESSIKSNFTLCYIPSGKKSAGTTSYIELGVARTKGKAIIAVDESGTGEKEKILYGISSYYFSGKEDSFNALEKEILFSKYEKVNCENSPTEKDSYENVYFAGDIEDLTPHMVRLKNKGKKINCGLDVKNLDEFKETDLMITNFKKRGNYGRKDALFFMGVSYALDIPIILVDENPVNYPTLPAVARRTFHKENRFDELSYYLDRLESLKINEEALVYYNLMNNFNK
;
A
#
# COMPACT_ATOMS: atom_id res chain seq x y z
N MET A 1 21.11 -26.52 6.65
CA MET A 1 20.80 -25.30 7.43
C MET A 1 19.63 -24.61 6.75
N ASN A 2 18.43 -24.86 7.27
CA ASN A 2 17.18 -24.25 6.80
C ASN A 2 17.03 -22.89 7.47
N SER A 3 17.09 -21.79 6.74
CA SER A 3 16.40 -20.59 7.19
C SER A 3 15.21 -20.42 6.26
N GLY A 4 14.03 -20.85 6.69
CA GLY A 4 12.76 -20.72 5.96
C GLY A 4 12.30 -19.26 5.77
N LYS A 5 13.26 -18.33 5.66
CA LYS A 5 13.08 -16.91 5.47
C LYS A 5 12.69 -16.67 4.03
N THR A 6 11.50 -16.11 3.88
CA THR A 6 10.98 -15.66 2.59
C THR A 6 11.04 -14.13 2.55
N VAL A 7 11.69 -13.55 1.54
CA VAL A 7 11.85 -12.11 1.38
C VAL A 7 11.13 -11.66 0.12
N TYR A 8 10.21 -10.70 0.25
CA TYR A 8 9.55 -10.04 -0.87
C TYR A 8 10.36 -8.83 -1.33
N LEU A 9 10.65 -8.73 -2.63
CA LEU A 9 11.44 -7.65 -3.22
C LEU A 9 10.55 -6.50 -3.70
N VAL A 10 10.80 -5.31 -3.18
CA VAL A 10 10.09 -4.06 -3.50
C VAL A 10 11.06 -3.07 -4.15
N GLY A 11 10.68 -2.51 -5.30
CA GLY A 11 11.49 -1.47 -5.94
C GLY A 11 11.20 -1.34 -7.43
N ALA A 12 11.87 -0.38 -8.08
CA ALA A 12 11.69 -0.14 -9.51
C ALA A 12 12.19 -1.33 -10.36
N PHE A 13 11.50 -1.61 -11.47
CA PHE A 13 11.93 -2.59 -12.47
C PHE A 13 12.93 -2.02 -13.49
N THR A 14 13.07 -0.70 -13.55
CA THR A 14 13.93 -0.01 -14.54
C THR A 14 15.42 -0.34 -14.44
N ASN A 15 15.86 -0.93 -13.33
CA ASN A 15 17.17 -1.52 -13.16
C ASN A 15 16.95 -2.83 -12.39
N PRO A 16 16.94 -4.00 -13.03
CA PRO A 16 16.66 -5.26 -12.35
C PRO A 16 17.90 -5.87 -11.67
N ASP A 17 19.11 -5.43 -12.04
CA ASP A 17 20.38 -6.07 -11.65
C ASP A 17 20.57 -6.18 -10.14
N TRP A 18 20.05 -5.22 -9.38
CA TRP A 18 20.10 -5.26 -7.92
C TRP A 18 19.38 -6.50 -7.36
N ARG A 19 18.26 -6.91 -7.95
CA ARG A 19 17.50 -8.09 -7.48
C ARG A 19 18.34 -9.34 -7.63
N GLU A 20 18.94 -9.48 -8.81
CA GLU A 20 19.80 -10.62 -9.14
C GLU A 20 21.03 -10.67 -8.23
N GLU A 21 21.57 -9.51 -7.88
CA GLU A 21 22.67 -9.40 -6.93
C GLU A 21 22.31 -9.95 -5.54
N PHE A 22 21.17 -9.52 -4.96
CA PHE A 22 20.68 -10.07 -3.68
C PHE A 22 20.39 -11.57 -3.79
N ILE A 23 19.70 -12.01 -4.85
CA ILE A 23 19.34 -13.42 -5.06
C ILE A 23 20.60 -14.30 -5.14
N ARG A 24 21.59 -13.88 -5.94
CA ARG A 24 22.85 -14.62 -6.14
C ARG A 24 23.70 -14.64 -4.87
N ARG A 25 23.73 -13.54 -4.11
CA ARG A 25 24.54 -13.44 -2.88
C ARG A 25 23.97 -14.29 -1.76
N PHE A 26 22.64 -14.45 -1.70
CA PHE A 26 21.93 -15.18 -0.64
C PHE A 26 21.04 -16.29 -1.21
N PRO A 27 21.62 -17.35 -1.82
CA PRO A 27 20.85 -18.39 -2.50
C PRO A 27 20.02 -19.28 -1.56
N LYS A 28 20.28 -19.20 -0.24
CA LYS A 28 19.53 -19.95 0.78
C LYS A 28 18.24 -19.25 1.21
N ILE A 29 18.10 -17.95 0.92
CA ILE A 29 16.87 -17.19 1.18
C ILE A 29 15.87 -17.49 0.06
N LYS A 30 14.60 -17.70 0.41
CA LYS A 30 13.54 -17.79 -0.58
C LYS A 30 13.14 -16.37 -1.01
N TRP A 31 13.60 -15.95 -2.18
CA TRP A 31 13.24 -14.66 -2.75
C TRP A 31 11.91 -14.75 -3.49
N ILE A 32 11.01 -13.79 -3.23
CA ILE A 32 9.84 -13.56 -4.07
C ILE A 32 10.11 -12.27 -4.86
N ASP A 33 10.37 -12.45 -6.15
CA ASP A 33 10.58 -11.36 -7.10
C ASP A 33 9.28 -11.09 -7.88
N PRO A 34 8.67 -9.90 -7.77
CA PRO A 34 7.47 -9.56 -8.52
C PRO A 34 7.60 -9.71 -10.04
N LYS A 35 8.82 -9.74 -10.60
CA LYS A 35 9.02 -9.98 -12.04
C LYS A 35 8.55 -11.38 -12.47
N ASP A 36 8.55 -12.34 -11.55
CA ASP A 36 8.20 -13.73 -11.81
C ASP A 36 6.72 -14.01 -11.57
N ASN A 37 5.96 -13.01 -11.09
CA ASN A 37 4.54 -13.18 -10.79
C ASN A 37 3.70 -13.25 -12.09
N PRO A 38 2.67 -14.11 -12.14
CA PRO A 38 1.81 -14.24 -13.31
C PRO A 38 1.06 -12.94 -13.64
N GLN A 39 1.27 -12.45 -14.86
CA GLN A 39 0.68 -11.19 -15.35
C GLN A 39 -0.47 -11.40 -16.34
N SER A 40 -1.42 -12.30 -16.06
CA SER A 40 -2.55 -12.52 -16.99
C SER A 40 -3.55 -11.35 -17.01
N SER A 41 -3.54 -10.49 -15.98
CA SER A 41 -4.23 -9.20 -15.96
C SER A 41 -3.59 -8.28 -14.92
N MET A 42 -3.83 -6.96 -15.01
CA MET A 42 -3.31 -6.00 -14.04
C MET A 42 -3.84 -6.22 -12.62
N ALA A 43 -5.13 -6.52 -12.47
CA ALA A 43 -5.69 -6.84 -11.16
C ALA A 43 -5.07 -8.11 -10.57
N LYS A 44 -4.83 -9.15 -11.38
CA LYS A 44 -4.17 -10.38 -10.92
C LYS A 44 -2.72 -10.13 -10.53
N ALA A 45 -1.99 -9.34 -11.31
CA ALA A 45 -0.60 -8.98 -10.99
C ALA A 45 -0.54 -8.29 -9.62
N VAL A 46 -1.35 -7.25 -9.43
CA VAL A 46 -1.43 -6.49 -8.17
C VAL A 46 -1.85 -7.38 -7.00
N PHE A 47 -2.89 -8.20 -7.17
CA PHE A 47 -3.31 -9.13 -6.13
C PHE A 47 -2.19 -10.12 -5.76
N THR A 48 -1.49 -10.66 -6.76
CA THR A 48 -0.41 -11.62 -6.53
C THR A 48 0.80 -10.98 -5.84
N ASP A 49 1.15 -9.75 -6.22
CA ASP A 49 2.19 -8.94 -5.59
C ASP A 49 1.86 -8.67 -4.12
N LEU A 50 0.64 -8.21 -3.82
CA LEU A 50 0.21 -7.93 -2.45
C LEU A 50 0.10 -9.21 -1.61
N GLU A 51 -0.42 -10.31 -2.15
CA GLU A 51 -0.46 -11.62 -1.48
C GLU A 51 0.94 -12.16 -1.18
N SER A 52 1.87 -11.97 -2.12
CA SER A 52 3.28 -12.32 -1.92
C SER A 52 3.90 -11.49 -0.80
N SER A 53 3.62 -10.19 -0.79
CA SER A 53 3.97 -9.27 0.30
C SER A 53 3.26 -9.61 1.61
N ILE A 54 2.15 -10.36 1.63
CA ILE A 54 1.48 -10.88 2.84
C ILE A 54 2.09 -12.20 3.31
N LYS A 55 2.57 -13.07 2.41
CA LYS A 55 3.09 -14.41 2.74
C LYS A 55 4.58 -14.44 3.09
N SER A 56 5.36 -13.42 2.72
CA SER A 56 6.79 -13.32 3.07
C SER A 56 7.02 -13.17 4.59
N ASN A 57 8.24 -13.38 5.06
CA ASN A 57 8.62 -13.01 6.43
C ASN A 57 9.18 -11.59 6.50
N PHE A 58 9.86 -11.17 5.43
CA PHE A 58 10.52 -9.89 5.31
C PHE A 58 10.12 -9.21 4.01
N THR A 59 10.25 -7.88 4.00
CA THR A 59 10.14 -7.08 2.79
C THR A 59 11.43 -6.28 2.63
N LEU A 60 12.09 -6.41 1.48
CA LEU A 60 13.27 -5.63 1.14
C LEU A 60 12.88 -4.59 0.09
N CYS A 61 12.97 -3.31 0.45
CA CYS A 61 12.77 -2.20 -0.47
C CYS A 61 14.10 -1.59 -0.87
N TYR A 62 14.33 -1.46 -2.18
CA TYR A 62 15.56 -0.87 -2.73
C TYR A 62 15.26 0.34 -3.62
N ILE A 63 15.95 1.45 -3.34
CA ILE A 63 16.00 2.64 -4.19
C ILE A 63 17.43 2.75 -4.74
N PRO A 64 17.64 2.50 -6.05
CA PRO A 64 18.97 2.62 -6.63
C PRO A 64 19.44 4.06 -6.74
N SER A 65 20.77 4.22 -6.87
CA SER A 65 21.38 5.52 -7.16
C SER A 65 20.78 6.19 -8.40
N GLY A 66 20.61 7.50 -8.32
CA GLY A 66 19.98 8.31 -9.36
C GLY A 66 18.44 8.25 -9.39
N LYS A 67 17.79 7.46 -8.51
CA LYS A 67 16.34 7.51 -8.31
C LYS A 67 16.00 8.30 -7.06
N LYS A 68 14.96 9.13 -7.12
CA LYS A 68 14.49 9.94 -5.97
C LYS A 68 13.53 9.20 -5.04
N SER A 69 12.93 8.10 -5.49
CA SER A 69 11.96 7.35 -4.71
C SER A 69 11.77 5.93 -5.24
N ALA A 70 11.19 5.07 -4.40
CA ALA A 70 10.55 3.83 -4.84
C ALA A 70 9.36 4.12 -5.79
N GLY A 71 8.85 3.08 -6.46
CA GLY A 71 7.69 3.18 -7.35
C GLY A 71 6.38 3.41 -6.60
N THR A 72 5.32 3.79 -7.32
CA THR A 72 3.98 4.02 -6.75
C THR A 72 3.45 2.79 -6.00
N THR A 73 3.46 1.61 -6.63
CA THR A 73 3.05 0.34 -5.99
C THR A 73 3.89 0.01 -4.76
N SER A 74 5.17 0.42 -4.73
CA SER A 74 6.08 0.10 -3.62
C SER A 74 5.58 0.62 -2.27
N TYR A 75 4.97 1.80 -2.23
CA TYR A 75 4.42 2.32 -0.97
C TYR A 75 3.19 1.55 -0.51
N ILE A 76 2.36 1.05 -1.43
CA ILE A 76 1.23 0.16 -1.12
C ILE A 76 1.77 -1.16 -0.53
N GLU A 77 2.75 -1.78 -1.18
CA GLU A 77 3.37 -3.02 -0.72
C GLU A 77 4.00 -2.88 0.68
N LEU A 78 4.63 -1.73 0.93
CA LEU A 78 5.20 -1.38 2.24
C LEU A 78 4.13 -1.15 3.31
N GLY A 79 2.98 -0.56 2.95
CA GLY A 79 1.80 -0.45 3.82
C GLY A 79 1.28 -1.81 4.25
N VAL A 80 1.16 -2.74 3.29
CA VAL A 80 0.78 -4.14 3.57
C VAL A 80 1.78 -4.80 4.51
N ALA A 81 3.08 -4.72 4.20
CA ALA A 81 4.13 -5.33 5.02
C ALA A 81 4.15 -4.79 6.46
N ARG A 82 4.05 -3.45 6.61
CA ARG A 82 4.03 -2.79 7.92
C ARG A 82 2.81 -3.18 8.75
N THR A 83 1.66 -3.35 8.12
CA THR A 83 0.42 -3.78 8.78
C THR A 83 0.53 -5.22 9.25
N LYS A 84 1.12 -6.11 8.47
CA LYS A 84 1.32 -7.51 8.85
C LYS A 84 2.46 -7.72 9.86
N GLY A 85 3.05 -6.64 10.39
CA GLY A 85 4.12 -6.70 11.40
C GLY A 85 5.43 -7.24 10.84
N LYS A 86 5.68 -7.06 9.54
CA LYS A 86 6.89 -7.58 8.89
C LYS A 86 8.08 -6.66 9.10
N ALA A 87 9.25 -7.28 9.18
CA ALA A 87 10.50 -6.56 9.11
C ALA A 87 10.69 -5.99 7.69
N ILE A 88 10.76 -4.66 7.62
CA ILE A 88 11.04 -3.91 6.40
C ILE A 88 12.53 -3.53 6.41
N ILE A 89 13.26 -3.98 5.40
CA ILE A 89 14.66 -3.64 5.14
C ILE A 89 14.65 -2.61 4.01
N ALA A 90 14.97 -1.36 4.32
CA ALA A 90 15.08 -0.28 3.36
C ALA A 90 16.55 -0.07 3.00
N VAL A 91 16.84 -0.04 1.70
CA VAL A 91 18.15 0.29 1.16
C VAL A 91 17.96 1.47 0.20
N ASP A 92 18.43 2.65 0.62
CA ASP A 92 18.25 3.91 -0.11
C ASP A 92 19.61 4.44 -0.57
N GLU A 93 19.93 4.17 -1.83
CA GLU A 93 21.15 4.66 -2.50
C GLU A 93 20.89 5.90 -3.35
N SER A 94 19.74 6.57 -3.19
CA SER A 94 19.32 7.72 -4.02
C SER A 94 20.34 8.85 -4.10
N GLY A 95 21.22 8.98 -3.10
CA GLY A 95 22.32 9.95 -3.09
C GLY A 95 21.87 11.40 -2.86
N THR A 96 20.64 11.62 -2.41
CA THR A 96 20.07 12.95 -2.16
C THR A 96 20.57 13.60 -0.88
N GLY A 97 21.26 12.85 -0.01
CA GLY A 97 21.68 13.31 1.33
C GLY A 97 20.54 13.40 2.36
N GLU A 98 19.28 13.36 1.91
CA GLU A 98 18.08 13.36 2.74
C GLU A 98 17.47 11.96 2.77
N LYS A 99 17.25 11.42 3.98
CA LYS A 99 16.56 10.15 4.17
C LYS A 99 15.14 10.24 3.63
N GLU A 100 14.70 9.27 2.84
CA GLU A 100 13.30 9.19 2.41
C GLU A 100 12.40 9.01 3.65
N LYS A 101 11.60 10.04 3.97
CA LYS A 101 10.94 10.21 5.28
C LYS A 101 10.02 9.04 5.63
N ILE A 102 9.28 8.52 4.66
CA ILE A 102 8.32 7.42 4.89
C ILE A 102 9.09 6.12 5.09
N LEU A 103 10.01 5.77 4.19
CA LEU A 103 10.85 4.58 4.28
C LEU A 103 11.65 4.53 5.57
N TYR A 104 12.27 5.64 5.96
CA TYR A 104 12.95 5.74 7.25
C TYR A 104 11.97 5.57 8.42
N GLY A 105 10.77 6.13 8.29
CA GLY A 105 9.72 6.01 9.29
C GLY A 105 9.27 4.58 9.53
N ILE A 106 9.07 3.79 8.46
CA ILE A 106 8.43 2.46 8.50
C ILE A 106 9.40 1.28 8.42
N SER A 107 10.70 1.50 8.23
CA SER A 107 11.69 0.42 8.10
C SER A 107 12.15 -0.10 9.47
N SER A 108 12.27 -1.41 9.61
CA SER A 108 12.97 -2.01 10.75
C SER A 108 14.48 -1.79 10.66
N TYR A 109 15.00 -1.81 9.44
CA TYR A 109 16.41 -1.56 9.12
C TYR A 109 16.49 -0.60 7.95
N TYR A 110 17.27 0.47 8.09
CA TYR A 110 17.50 1.45 7.03
C TYR A 110 19.00 1.51 6.74
N PHE A 111 19.37 1.29 5.49
CA PHE A 111 20.73 1.34 5.00
C PHE A 111 20.83 2.37 3.87
N SER A 112 21.92 3.14 3.85
CA SER A 112 22.21 4.06 2.76
C SER A 112 23.01 3.41 1.62
N GLY A 113 23.25 2.09 1.70
CA GLY A 113 24.07 1.33 0.79
C GLY A 113 23.79 -0.17 0.87
N LYS A 114 23.92 -0.88 -0.27
CA LYS A 114 23.68 -2.33 -0.34
C LYS A 114 24.64 -3.14 0.52
N GLU A 115 25.91 -2.75 0.61
CA GLU A 115 26.92 -3.50 1.39
C GLU A 115 26.54 -3.65 2.87
N ASP A 116 26.04 -2.59 3.51
CA ASP A 116 25.59 -2.65 4.90
C ASP A 116 24.37 -3.57 5.06
N SER A 117 23.48 -3.56 4.06
CA SER A 117 22.33 -4.47 4.05
C SER A 117 22.74 -5.93 3.86
N PHE A 118 23.79 -6.20 3.05
CA PHE A 118 24.36 -7.53 2.88
C PHE A 118 24.95 -8.04 4.18
N ASN A 119 25.74 -7.21 4.87
CA ASN A 119 26.30 -7.54 6.17
C ASN A 119 25.22 -7.85 7.22
N ALA A 120 24.10 -7.13 7.20
CA ALA A 120 22.97 -7.40 8.09
C ALA A 120 22.26 -8.73 7.76
N LEU A 121 22.06 -9.03 6.47
CA LEU A 121 21.48 -10.28 6.00
C LEU A 121 22.36 -11.50 6.35
N GLU A 122 23.69 -11.38 6.18
CA GLU A 122 24.66 -12.43 6.52
C GLU A 122 24.65 -12.79 8.01
N LYS A 123 24.50 -11.79 8.88
CA LYS A 123 24.45 -11.99 10.34
C LYS A 123 23.13 -12.55 10.84
N GLU A 124 22.10 -12.61 9.98
CA GLU A 124 20.76 -13.11 10.29
C GLU A 124 19.99 -12.39 11.41
N ILE A 125 20.45 -11.21 11.85
CA ILE A 125 19.88 -10.43 12.98
C ILE A 125 18.73 -9.55 12.47
N LEU A 126 17.69 -10.15 11.92
CA LEU A 126 16.55 -9.42 11.36
C LEU A 126 15.26 -9.78 12.09
N PHE A 127 14.70 -8.80 12.78
CA PHE A 127 13.40 -8.86 13.47
C PHE A 127 12.58 -7.63 13.10
N SER A 128 11.25 -7.78 13.16
CA SER A 128 10.38 -6.63 12.97
C SER A 128 10.41 -5.77 14.23
N LYS A 129 10.57 -4.45 14.08
CA LYS A 129 10.34 -3.51 15.18
C LYS A 129 8.85 -3.20 15.42
N TYR A 130 7.97 -3.80 14.63
CA TYR A 130 6.54 -3.54 14.63
C TYR A 130 5.73 -4.81 14.85
N GLU A 131 4.71 -4.68 15.67
CA GLU A 131 3.69 -5.70 15.83
C GLU A 131 2.72 -5.70 14.65
N LYS A 132 2.09 -6.86 14.43
CA LYS A 132 0.99 -6.99 13.49
C LYS A 132 -0.19 -6.16 13.98
N VAL A 133 -0.75 -5.38 13.06
CA VAL A 133 -1.97 -4.61 13.27
C VAL A 133 -3.15 -5.47 12.85
N ASN A 134 -4.18 -5.55 13.69
CA ASN A 134 -5.47 -6.13 13.36
C ASN A 134 -6.50 -4.99 13.33
N CYS A 135 -7.52 -5.12 12.49
CA CYS A 135 -8.63 -4.18 12.46
C CYS A 135 -9.53 -4.48 13.66
N GLU A 136 -9.89 -3.45 14.43
CA GLU A 136 -10.82 -3.60 15.56
C GLU A 136 -12.28 -3.53 15.10
N ASN A 137 -12.53 -2.79 14.01
CA ASN A 137 -13.86 -2.47 13.51
C ASN A 137 -14.08 -3.01 12.09
N SER A 138 -13.66 -4.24 11.78
CA SER A 138 -14.02 -4.84 10.49
C SER A 138 -15.54 -4.81 10.36
N PRO A 139 -16.11 -4.08 9.38
CA PRO A 139 -17.55 -3.85 9.31
C PRO A 139 -18.25 -5.19 9.11
N THR A 140 -18.88 -5.69 10.17
CA THR A 140 -19.44 -7.05 10.21
C THR A 140 -20.95 -7.11 10.06
N GLU A 141 -21.66 -5.98 10.10
CA GLU A 141 -23.11 -5.92 9.86
C GLU A 141 -23.50 -4.60 9.17
N LYS A 142 -24.81 -4.39 8.94
CA LYS A 142 -25.46 -3.23 8.27
C LYS A 142 -25.15 -1.84 8.85
N ASP A 143 -24.15 -1.71 9.72
CA ASP A 143 -23.78 -0.45 10.35
C ASP A 143 -23.20 0.51 9.31
N SER A 144 -23.63 1.77 9.35
CA SER A 144 -22.99 2.80 8.56
C SER A 144 -21.52 2.92 8.98
N TYR A 145 -20.63 3.20 8.02
CA TYR A 145 -19.26 3.62 8.32
C TYR A 145 -19.29 4.80 9.28
N GLU A 146 -18.50 4.78 10.34
CA GLU A 146 -18.42 5.85 11.35
C GLU A 146 -17.09 6.59 11.30
N ASN A 147 -16.00 5.89 11.01
CA ASN A 147 -14.63 6.41 11.09
C ASN A 147 -13.98 6.47 9.71
N VAL A 148 -14.04 7.65 9.08
CA VAL A 148 -13.57 7.85 7.70
C VAL A 148 -12.19 8.49 7.69
N TYR A 149 -11.24 7.83 7.05
CA TYR A 149 -9.90 8.36 6.83
C TYR A 149 -9.76 8.99 5.44
N PHE A 150 -9.27 10.23 5.40
CA PHE A 150 -8.99 10.99 4.18
C PHE A 150 -7.49 11.10 3.94
N ALA A 151 -7.06 10.77 2.72
CA ALA A 151 -5.66 10.82 2.30
C ALA A 151 -5.45 11.43 0.91
N GLY A 152 -4.19 11.72 0.60
CA GLY A 152 -3.81 12.28 -0.69
C GLY A 152 -4.05 13.79 -0.73
N ASP A 153 -4.52 14.34 -1.84
CA ASP A 153 -4.81 15.76 -2.01
C ASP A 153 -6.11 16.16 -1.28
N ILE A 154 -6.06 16.12 0.06
CA ILE A 154 -7.22 16.29 0.97
C ILE A 154 -7.88 17.67 0.92
N GLU A 155 -7.17 18.70 0.46
CA GLU A 155 -7.73 20.06 0.38
C GLU A 155 -9.01 20.08 -0.48
N ASP A 156 -9.03 19.35 -1.60
CA ASP A 156 -10.21 19.24 -2.47
C ASP A 156 -11.32 18.40 -1.84
N LEU A 157 -10.98 17.54 -0.87
CA LEU A 157 -11.93 16.70 -0.17
C LEU A 157 -12.62 17.43 0.99
N THR A 158 -12.19 18.65 1.34
CA THR A 158 -12.75 19.44 2.44
C THR A 158 -14.27 19.54 2.42
N PRO A 159 -14.95 19.81 1.29
CA PRO A 159 -16.42 19.86 1.26
C PRO A 159 -17.06 18.52 1.63
N HIS A 160 -16.47 17.40 1.20
CA HIS A 160 -16.94 16.06 1.53
C HIS A 160 -16.68 15.72 3.01
N MET A 161 -15.53 16.12 3.56
CA MET A 161 -15.21 15.95 4.97
C MET A 161 -16.21 16.69 5.87
N VAL A 162 -16.50 17.97 5.56
CA VAL A 162 -17.50 18.76 6.29
C VAL A 162 -18.87 18.12 6.20
N ARG A 163 -19.26 17.66 5.00
CA ARG A 163 -20.53 16.97 4.78
C ARG A 163 -20.68 15.71 5.63
N LEU A 164 -19.66 14.85 5.67
CA LEU A 164 -19.69 13.63 6.48
C LEU A 164 -19.67 13.94 7.98
N LYS A 165 -18.90 14.94 8.41
CA LYS A 165 -18.91 15.40 9.82
C LYS A 165 -20.29 15.89 10.26
N ASN A 166 -21.02 16.60 9.39
CA ASN A 166 -22.39 17.03 9.66
C ASN A 166 -23.38 15.85 9.76
N LYS A 167 -23.03 14.68 9.22
CA LYS A 167 -23.77 13.42 9.38
C LYS A 167 -23.32 12.61 10.62
N GLY A 168 -22.50 13.19 11.49
CA GLY A 168 -22.03 12.56 12.71
C GLY A 168 -20.79 11.66 12.55
N LYS A 169 -20.18 11.64 11.36
CA LYS A 169 -19.00 10.79 11.10
C LYS A 169 -17.73 11.36 11.72
N LYS A 170 -16.87 10.50 12.26
CA LYS A 170 -15.52 10.84 12.72
C LYS A 170 -14.61 10.89 11.49
N ILE A 171 -13.90 11.99 11.34
CA ILE A 171 -13.03 12.25 10.19
C ILE A 171 -11.58 12.29 10.66
N ASN A 172 -10.75 11.42 10.09
CA ASN A 172 -9.31 11.35 10.36
C ASN A 172 -8.52 11.74 9.09
N CYS A 173 -7.41 12.45 9.24
CA CYS A 173 -6.50 12.77 8.14
C CYS A 173 -5.09 13.05 8.68
N GLY A 174 -4.05 12.93 7.83
CA GLY A 174 -2.69 13.34 8.20
C GLY A 174 -2.02 12.47 9.28
N LEU A 175 -2.44 11.21 9.41
CA LEU A 175 -1.90 10.26 10.37
C LEU A 175 -0.40 9.96 10.14
N ASP A 176 0.33 9.71 11.23
CA ASP A 176 1.75 9.35 11.17
C ASP A 176 1.92 7.90 10.68
N VAL A 177 2.62 7.72 9.56
CA VAL A 177 2.94 6.39 9.00
C VAL A 177 3.70 5.48 9.98
N LYS A 178 4.33 6.04 11.02
CA LYS A 178 5.03 5.26 12.06
C LYS A 178 4.06 4.61 13.05
N ASN A 179 2.95 5.28 13.36
CA ASN A 179 1.96 4.84 14.34
C ASN A 179 0.62 4.57 13.67
N LEU A 180 0.25 3.29 13.59
CA LEU A 180 -0.99 2.86 12.98
C LEU A 180 -2.16 2.73 13.97
N ASP A 181 -1.97 3.08 15.26
CA ASP A 181 -3.01 2.90 16.28
C ASP A 181 -4.28 3.68 15.96
N GLU A 182 -4.16 4.97 15.60
CA GLU A 182 -5.30 5.80 15.19
C GLU A 182 -5.97 5.29 13.90
N PHE A 183 -5.24 4.53 13.08
CA PHE A 183 -5.78 3.96 11.85
C PHE A 183 -6.65 2.73 12.12
N LYS A 184 -6.44 1.99 13.22
CA LYS A 184 -7.14 0.73 13.52
C LYS A 184 -8.66 0.86 13.63
N GLU A 185 -9.12 2.04 14.02
CA GLU A 185 -10.54 2.35 14.18
C GLU A 185 -11.22 2.69 12.85
N THR A 186 -10.46 2.93 11.78
CA THR A 186 -10.97 3.34 10.47
C THR A 186 -11.77 2.22 9.82
N ASP A 187 -12.94 2.56 9.28
CA ASP A 187 -13.83 1.62 8.57
C ASP A 187 -14.05 2.01 7.09
N LEU A 188 -13.59 3.19 6.67
CA LEU A 188 -13.60 3.63 5.28
C LEU A 188 -12.39 4.54 4.99
N MET A 189 -11.67 4.26 3.91
CA MET A 189 -10.63 5.15 3.38
C MET A 189 -11.13 5.85 2.11
N ILE A 190 -10.92 7.16 2.04
CA ILE A 190 -11.12 7.97 0.83
C ILE A 190 -9.78 8.61 0.46
N THR A 191 -9.30 8.37 -0.74
CA THR A 191 -8.03 8.91 -1.23
C THR A 191 -8.24 9.73 -2.50
N ASN A 192 -7.61 10.90 -2.58
CA ASN A 192 -7.65 11.77 -3.76
C ASN A 192 -6.26 11.98 -4.34
N PHE A 193 -6.13 11.86 -5.66
CA PHE A 193 -4.91 12.21 -6.37
C PHE A 193 -5.20 13.19 -7.50
N LYS A 194 -4.61 14.39 -7.37
CA LYS A 194 -4.61 15.41 -8.43
C LYS A 194 -3.78 14.96 -9.63
N LYS A 195 -4.09 15.53 -10.79
CA LYS A 195 -3.26 15.38 -11.99
C LYS A 195 -1.93 16.12 -11.79
N ARG A 196 -0.89 15.38 -11.38
CA ARG A 196 0.45 15.95 -11.08
C ARG A 196 1.62 15.19 -11.71
N GLY A 197 1.39 14.44 -12.79
CA GLY A 197 2.45 13.69 -13.49
C GLY A 197 3.05 12.52 -12.70
N ASN A 198 2.83 12.46 -11.38
CA ASN A 198 3.12 11.34 -10.50
C ASN A 198 2.15 11.32 -9.31
N TYR A 199 1.88 10.14 -8.78
CA TYR A 199 1.17 9.91 -7.52
C TYR A 199 2.11 10.22 -6.34
N GLY A 200 2.47 11.50 -6.18
CA GLY A 200 3.47 11.96 -5.22
C GLY A 200 3.05 11.87 -3.75
N ARG A 201 1.78 11.57 -3.47
CA ARG A 201 1.23 11.38 -2.11
C ARG A 201 1.54 9.95 -1.63
N LYS A 202 2.82 9.70 -1.37
CA LYS A 202 3.37 8.40 -0.93
C LYS A 202 2.75 7.91 0.38
N ASP A 203 2.40 8.82 1.27
CA ASP A 203 1.64 8.58 2.49
C ASP A 203 0.26 8.00 2.18
N ALA A 204 -0.45 8.58 1.22
CA ALA A 204 -1.75 8.08 0.78
C ALA A 204 -1.63 6.67 0.19
N LEU A 205 -0.63 6.43 -0.66
CA LEU A 205 -0.33 5.10 -1.22
C LEU A 205 -0.01 4.08 -0.11
N PHE A 206 0.77 4.49 0.90
CA PHE A 206 1.06 3.66 2.05
C PHE A 206 -0.22 3.27 2.82
N PHE A 207 -1.09 4.23 3.12
CA PHE A 207 -2.35 3.96 3.82
C PHE A 207 -3.37 3.17 2.97
N MET A 208 -3.30 3.24 1.63
CA MET A 208 -4.05 2.32 0.76
C MET A 208 -3.59 0.87 0.98
N GLY A 209 -2.28 0.65 1.13
CA GLY A 209 -1.74 -0.66 1.48
C GLY A 209 -2.13 -1.13 2.88
N VAL A 210 -2.15 -0.22 3.85
CA VAL A 210 -2.65 -0.52 5.21
C VAL A 210 -4.12 -0.93 5.16
N SER A 211 -4.95 -0.15 4.47
CA SER A 211 -6.38 -0.42 4.32
C SER A 211 -6.63 -1.78 3.66
N TYR A 212 -5.92 -2.07 2.57
CA TYR A 212 -5.99 -3.36 1.89
C TYR A 212 -5.66 -4.53 2.84
N ALA A 213 -4.60 -4.40 3.63
CA ALA A 213 -4.18 -5.45 4.56
C ALA A 213 -5.11 -5.61 5.78
N LEU A 214 -5.96 -4.63 6.06
CA LEU A 214 -6.97 -4.64 7.13
C LEU A 214 -8.39 -4.91 6.60
N ASP A 215 -8.54 -5.19 5.30
CA ASP A 215 -9.83 -5.34 4.61
C ASP A 215 -10.75 -4.10 4.76
N ILE A 216 -10.16 -2.92 4.94
CA ILE A 216 -10.88 -1.64 4.98
C ILE A 216 -11.18 -1.20 3.54
N PRO A 217 -12.44 -0.86 3.21
CA PRO A 217 -12.80 -0.39 1.88
C PRO A 217 -12.11 0.93 1.53
N ILE A 218 -11.66 1.03 0.28
CA ILE A 218 -10.99 2.22 -0.26
C ILE A 218 -11.81 2.79 -1.42
N ILE A 219 -12.15 4.07 -1.33
CA ILE A 219 -12.67 4.88 -2.42
C ILE A 219 -11.51 5.71 -3.00
N LEU A 220 -11.20 5.48 -4.27
CA LEU A 220 -10.22 6.24 -5.03
C LEU A 220 -10.91 7.35 -5.81
N VAL A 221 -10.39 8.56 -5.67
CA VAL A 221 -10.77 9.74 -6.46
C VAL A 221 -9.54 10.14 -7.25
N ASP A 222 -9.61 10.01 -8.58
CA ASP A 222 -8.44 10.22 -9.44
C ASP A 222 -8.75 11.22 -10.57
N GLU A 223 -7.91 12.24 -10.67
CA GLU A 223 -7.98 13.26 -11.72
C GLU A 223 -7.08 12.93 -12.91
N ASN A 224 -6.16 11.96 -12.78
CA ASN A 224 -5.24 11.63 -13.86
C ASN A 224 -6.01 11.09 -15.07
N PRO A 225 -5.73 11.51 -16.32
CA PRO A 225 -6.51 11.03 -17.47
C PRO A 225 -6.36 9.51 -17.70
N VAL A 226 -5.19 8.97 -17.34
CA VAL A 226 -4.86 7.55 -17.43
C VAL A 226 -4.68 7.02 -16.02
N ASN A 227 -5.47 6.02 -15.64
CA ASN A 227 -5.35 5.35 -14.36
C ASN A 227 -4.01 4.64 -14.23
N TYR A 228 -3.32 4.82 -13.10
CA TYR A 228 -2.24 3.90 -12.73
C TYR A 228 -2.84 2.56 -12.33
N PRO A 229 -2.57 1.46 -13.07
CA PRO A 229 -3.37 0.22 -12.96
C PRO A 229 -3.49 -0.37 -11.56
N THR A 230 -2.47 -0.17 -10.71
CA THR A 230 -2.46 -0.65 -9.33
C THR A 230 -3.53 0.02 -8.47
N LEU A 231 -3.82 1.30 -8.65
CA LEU A 231 -4.70 2.01 -7.69
C LEU A 231 -6.14 1.54 -7.78
N PRO A 232 -6.76 1.40 -8.97
CA PRO A 232 -8.08 0.81 -9.09
C PRO A 232 -8.12 -0.67 -8.70
N ALA A 233 -7.01 -1.40 -8.80
CA ALA A 233 -6.95 -2.80 -8.38
C ALA A 233 -6.99 -2.97 -6.85
N VAL A 234 -6.56 -1.95 -6.10
CA VAL A 234 -6.58 -1.90 -4.64
C VAL A 234 -7.86 -1.22 -4.13
N ALA A 235 -8.40 -0.28 -4.89
CA ALA A 235 -9.64 0.42 -4.55
C ALA A 235 -10.89 -0.44 -4.79
N ARG A 236 -11.90 -0.30 -3.94
CA ARG A 236 -13.22 -0.93 -4.13
C ARG A 236 -14.10 -0.11 -5.05
N ARG A 237 -13.92 1.21 -5.04
CA ARG A 237 -14.62 2.14 -5.93
C ARG A 237 -13.64 3.17 -6.43
N THR A 238 -13.74 3.52 -7.72
CA THR A 238 -12.96 4.58 -8.34
C THR A 238 -13.88 5.60 -8.98
N PHE A 239 -13.74 6.86 -8.60
CA PHE A 239 -14.35 8.01 -9.27
C PHE A 239 -13.28 8.72 -10.07
N HIS A 240 -13.54 8.89 -11.37
CA HIS A 240 -12.56 9.33 -12.34
C HIS A 240 -13.03 10.56 -13.11
N LYS A 241 -12.10 11.32 -13.67
CA LYS A 241 -12.37 12.46 -14.57
C LYS A 241 -13.00 13.68 -13.87
N GLU A 242 -13.62 14.54 -14.67
CA GLU A 242 -14.07 15.89 -14.28
C GLU A 242 -15.21 15.84 -13.23
N ASN A 243 -16.13 14.88 -13.34
CA ASN A 243 -17.30 14.78 -12.45
C ASN A 243 -17.04 13.96 -11.16
N ARG A 244 -15.78 13.58 -10.89
CA ARG A 244 -15.42 12.65 -9.81
C ARG A 244 -15.93 13.06 -8.42
N PHE A 245 -15.97 14.36 -8.13
CA PHE A 245 -16.43 14.86 -6.84
C PHE A 245 -17.97 14.84 -6.73
N ASP A 246 -18.69 15.13 -7.82
CA ASP A 246 -20.15 15.03 -7.83
C ASP A 246 -20.59 13.58 -7.66
N GLU A 247 -19.94 12.65 -8.37
CA GLU A 247 -20.17 11.21 -8.24
C GLU A 247 -19.82 10.70 -6.84
N LEU A 248 -18.71 11.15 -6.26
CA LEU A 248 -18.34 10.83 -4.88
C LEU A 248 -19.40 11.31 -3.90
N SER A 249 -19.84 12.56 -4.01
CA SER A 249 -20.89 13.14 -3.18
C SER A 249 -22.16 12.31 -3.22
N TYR A 250 -22.62 12.00 -4.44
CA TYR A 250 -23.81 11.20 -4.67
C TYR A 250 -23.70 9.80 -4.06
N TYR A 251 -22.52 9.18 -4.20
CA TYR A 251 -22.26 7.85 -3.65
C TYR A 251 -22.28 7.88 -2.12
N LEU A 252 -21.52 8.79 -1.49
CA LEU A 252 -21.44 8.92 -0.03
C LEU A 252 -22.81 9.18 0.63
N ASP A 253 -23.76 9.81 -0.08
CA ASP A 253 -25.12 10.00 0.41
C ASP A 253 -25.95 8.74 0.54
N ARG A 254 -25.62 7.72 -0.25
CA ARG A 254 -26.41 6.49 -0.42
C ARG A 254 -25.63 5.25 0.01
N LEU A 255 -24.46 5.48 0.60
CA LEU A 255 -23.47 4.47 0.91
C LEU A 255 -23.86 3.70 2.18
N GLU A 256 -24.00 2.39 2.02
CA GLU A 256 -24.14 1.42 3.12
C GLU A 256 -22.89 0.55 3.14
N SER A 257 -22.43 0.12 4.32
CA SER A 257 -21.20 -0.67 4.49
C SER A 257 -21.18 -1.96 3.67
N LEU A 258 -22.28 -2.73 3.71
CA LEU A 258 -22.42 -4.00 2.98
C LEU A 258 -22.22 -3.83 1.46
N LYS A 259 -22.70 -2.73 0.88
CA LYS A 259 -22.60 -2.47 -0.57
C LYS A 259 -21.15 -2.35 -1.03
N ILE A 260 -20.27 -1.76 -0.20
CA ILE A 260 -18.85 -1.62 -0.56
C ILE A 260 -18.13 -2.97 -0.51
N ASN A 261 -18.46 -3.81 0.47
CA ASN A 261 -17.93 -5.16 0.63
C ASN A 261 -18.44 -6.13 -0.45
N GLU A 262 -19.63 -5.91 -1.00
CA GLU A 262 -20.14 -6.69 -2.14
C GLU A 262 -19.54 -6.25 -3.48
N GLU A 263 -19.42 -4.93 -3.73
CA GLU A 263 -18.74 -4.39 -4.92
C GLU A 263 -17.29 -4.92 -5.03
N ALA A 264 -16.65 -5.08 -3.87
CA ALA A 264 -15.36 -5.71 -3.66
C ALA A 264 -15.27 -7.19 -4.11
N LEU A 265 -16.31 -7.98 -3.84
CA LEU A 265 -16.37 -9.42 -4.10
C LEU A 265 -16.70 -9.73 -5.57
N VAL A 266 -17.49 -8.88 -6.23
CA VAL A 266 -17.91 -9.09 -7.63
C VAL A 266 -16.70 -9.08 -8.57
N TYR A 267 -15.83 -8.07 -8.48
CA TYR A 267 -14.62 -8.01 -9.33
C TYR A 267 -13.61 -9.13 -9.03
N TYR A 268 -13.40 -9.45 -7.75
CA TYR A 268 -12.49 -10.52 -7.34
C TYR A 268 -12.97 -11.91 -7.79
N ASN A 269 -14.26 -12.22 -7.61
CA ASN A 269 -14.85 -13.49 -8.01
C ASN A 269 -14.97 -13.63 -9.54
N LEU A 270 -15.30 -12.55 -10.26
CA LEU A 270 -15.22 -12.51 -11.72
C LEU A 270 -13.79 -12.85 -12.17
N MET A 271 -12.77 -12.17 -11.64
CA MET A 271 -11.39 -12.37 -12.09
C MET A 271 -10.83 -13.75 -11.76
N ASN A 272 -11.22 -14.35 -10.62
CA ASN A 272 -10.84 -15.72 -10.28
C ASN A 272 -11.55 -16.79 -11.12
N ASN A 273 -12.79 -16.55 -11.55
CA ASN A 273 -13.54 -17.51 -12.38
C ASN A 273 -13.12 -17.51 -13.85
N PHE A 274 -12.66 -16.38 -14.39
CA PHE A 274 -12.29 -16.24 -15.81
C PHE A 274 -10.78 -16.43 -16.10
N ASN A 275 -9.95 -16.73 -15.08
CA ASN A 275 -8.49 -16.90 -15.24
C ASN A 275 -7.96 -18.25 -14.72
N LYS A 276 -8.78 -19.31 -14.78
CA LYS A 276 -8.33 -20.71 -14.61
C LYS A 276 -7.87 -21.30 -15.92
#